data_AF-A0A6B3B1T3-F1
#
_entry.id   AF-A0A6B3B1T3-F1
#
_cell.length_a   1.000
_cell.length_b   1.000
_cell.length_c   1.000
_cell.angle_alpha   90.00
_cell.angle_beta   90.00
_cell.angle_gamma   90.00
#
_symmetry.space_group_name_H-M   'P 1'
#
loop_
_entity.id
_entity.type
_entity.pdbx_description
1 polymer ?
#
loop_
_entity_poly.entity_id
_entity_poly.type
_entity_poly.pdbx_seq_one_letter_code
_entity_poly.pdbx_strand_id
1 'polypeptide(L)'
;MNERDSAPGGLALVEALVNSLNVETGADSLDTAEGRAAFALAEPDVPAARVLREALRAVCLVHAGHRSDDDGPLFPLDRLLAGAPLRVTVDAAGGAALRPVEDP
;
A
#
# COMPACT_ATOMS: atom_id res chain seq x y z
N MET A 1 11.03 -16.21 -13.75
CA MET A 1 10.37 -14.91 -13.53
C MET A 1 9.63 -14.61 -14.80
N ASN A 2 8.30 -14.55 -14.77
CA ASN A 2 7.53 -14.09 -15.93
C ASN A 2 7.73 -12.57 -15.95
N GLU A 3 8.36 -12.01 -16.98
CA GLU A 3 8.57 -10.57 -17.13
C GLU A 3 7.21 -9.92 -17.34
N ARG A 4 6.55 -9.62 -16.23
CA ARG A 4 5.35 -8.80 -16.19
C ARG A 4 5.81 -7.37 -16.01
N ASP A 5 5.29 -6.49 -16.85
CA ASP A 5 5.52 -5.05 -16.71
C ASP A 5 5.05 -4.60 -15.33
N SER A 6 5.83 -3.71 -14.71
CA SER A 6 5.44 -3.08 -13.45
C SER A 6 4.14 -2.31 -13.59
N ALA A 7 3.43 -2.16 -12.47
CA ALA A 7 2.21 -1.39 -12.40
C ALA A 7 2.47 0.07 -12.83
N PRO A 8 1.55 0.68 -13.58
CA PRO A 8 1.75 2.02 -14.13
C PRO A 8 1.63 3.11 -13.05
N GLY A 9 2.44 4.15 -13.19
CA GLY A 9 2.32 5.40 -12.42
C GLY A 9 2.31 5.18 -10.90
N GLY A 10 1.33 5.77 -10.22
CA GLY A 10 1.20 5.67 -8.75
C GLY A 10 0.94 4.27 -8.22
N LEU A 11 0.51 3.32 -9.06
CA LEU A 11 0.30 1.93 -8.65
C LEU A 11 1.61 1.14 -8.49
N ALA A 12 2.73 1.62 -9.04
CA ALA A 12 4.04 1.02 -8.82
C ALA A 12 4.40 0.95 -7.32
N LEU A 13 4.01 1.96 -6.54
CA LEU A 13 4.24 1.97 -5.09
C LEU A 13 3.38 0.93 -4.37
N VAL A 14 2.14 0.74 -4.82
CA VAL A 14 1.23 -0.28 -4.28
C VAL A 14 1.76 -1.68 -4.59
N GLU A 15 2.19 -1.92 -5.83
CA GLU A 15 2.84 -3.17 -6.23
C GLU A 15 4.09 -3.43 -5.38
N ALA A 16 4.98 -2.44 -5.24
CA ALA A 16 6.19 -2.57 -4.44
C ALA A 16 5.88 -2.91 -2.98
N LEU A 17 4.85 -2.28 -2.37
CA LEU A 17 4.43 -2.58 -1.01
C LEU A 17 3.87 -4.00 -0.89
N VAL A 18 2.98 -4.43 -1.78
CA VAL A 18 2.43 -5.80 -1.78
C VAL A 18 3.53 -6.85 -1.98
N ASN A 19 4.52 -6.55 -2.82
CA ASN A 19 5.64 -7.44 -3.11
C ASN A 19 6.78 -7.37 -2.07
N SER A 20 6.66 -6.55 -1.02
CA SER A 20 7.61 -6.55 0.10
C SER A 20 7.64 -7.89 0.83
N LEU A 21 6.50 -8.60 0.88
CA LEU A 21 6.42 -9.97 1.38
C LEU A 21 6.52 -10.95 0.23
N ASN A 22 7.57 -11.78 0.26
CA ASN A 22 7.64 -12.98 -0.54
C ASN A 22 6.78 -14.07 0.11
N VAL A 23 5.61 -14.33 -0.46
CA VAL A 23 4.65 -15.32 0.07
C VAL A 23 5.13 -16.77 -0.03
N GLU A 24 6.09 -17.07 -0.92
CA GLU A 24 6.65 -18.41 -1.07
C GLU A 24 7.65 -18.72 0.05
N THR A 25 8.46 -17.72 0.45
CA THR A 25 9.53 -17.90 1.44
C THR A 25 9.21 -17.34 2.82
N GLY A 26 8.18 -16.50 2.92
CA GLY A 26 7.84 -15.73 4.11
C GLY A 26 8.79 -14.55 4.40
N ALA A 27 9.77 -14.29 3.53
CA ALA A 27 10.71 -13.19 3.72
C ALA A 27 10.00 -11.84 3.50
N ASP A 28 10.12 -10.94 4.47
CA ASP A 28 9.53 -9.60 4.43
C ASP A 28 10.62 -8.54 4.39
N SER A 29 10.69 -7.78 3.28
CA SER A 29 11.68 -6.71 3.15
C SER A 29 11.48 -5.57 4.14
N LEU A 30 10.29 -5.42 4.74
CA LEU A 30 10.05 -4.42 5.78
C LEU A 30 10.80 -4.73 7.09
N ASP A 31 11.33 -5.95 7.25
CA ASP A 31 12.23 -6.28 8.37
C ASP A 31 13.61 -5.61 8.24
N THR A 32 14.00 -5.16 7.04
CA THR A 32 15.29 -4.49 6.79
C THR A 32 15.17 -2.97 6.78
N ALA A 33 16.24 -2.27 7.16
CA ALA A 33 16.25 -0.81 7.14
C ALA A 33 16.13 -0.28 5.71
N GLU A 34 16.77 -0.95 4.75
CA GLU A 34 16.74 -0.63 3.34
C GLU A 34 15.32 -0.76 2.76
N GLY A 35 14.61 -1.84 3.11
CA GLY A 35 13.24 -2.05 2.68
C GLY A 35 12.28 -1.01 3.24
N ARG A 36 12.45 -0.61 4.51
CA ARG A 36 11.65 0.49 5.11
C ARG A 36 11.94 1.85 4.48
N ALA A 37 13.21 2.14 4.18
CA ALA A 37 13.62 3.41 3.58
C ALA A 37 12.96 3.66 2.22
N ALA A 38 12.73 2.61 1.42
CA ALA A 38 12.04 2.71 0.13
C ALA A 38 10.61 3.25 0.23
N PHE A 39 9.97 3.13 1.41
CA PHE A 39 8.62 3.61 1.68
C PHE A 39 8.58 4.79 2.67
N ALA A 40 9.75 5.33 3.04
CA ALA A 40 9.89 6.36 4.08
C ALA A 40 9.24 5.96 5.43
N LEU A 41 9.32 4.67 5.80
CA LEU A 41 8.77 4.14 7.05
C LEU A 41 9.81 4.16 8.17
N ALA A 42 9.41 4.58 9.37
CA ALA A 42 10.16 4.27 10.58
C ALA A 42 9.83 2.85 11.07
N GLU A 43 10.68 2.29 11.92
CA GLU A 43 10.44 0.96 12.50
C GLU A 43 9.09 0.83 13.23
N PRO A 44 8.61 1.84 13.99
CA PRO A 44 7.27 1.81 14.60
C PRO A 44 6.11 1.76 13.61
N ASP A 45 6.32 2.17 12.35
CA ASP A 45 5.26 2.22 11.33
C ASP A 45 5.05 0.87 10.64
N VAL A 46 6.00 -0.06 10.77
CA VAL A 46 5.99 -1.37 10.08
C VAL A 46 4.71 -2.16 10.35
N PRO A 47 4.19 -2.28 11.59
CA PRO A 47 2.95 -3.00 11.83
C PRO A 47 1.77 -2.41 11.05
N ALA A 48 1.63 -1.09 11.00
CA ALA A 48 0.57 -0.43 10.24
C ALA A 48 0.73 -0.63 8.72
N ALA A 49 1.97 -0.54 8.22
CA ALA A 49 2.28 -0.80 6.81
C ALA A 49 1.95 -2.24 6.40
N ARG A 50 2.19 -3.24 7.27
CA ARG A 50 1.81 -4.63 7.04
C ARG A 50 0.29 -4.81 6.97
N VAL A 51 -0.46 -4.16 7.84
CA VAL A 51 -1.94 -4.21 7.79
C VAL A 51 -2.45 -3.63 6.47
N LEU A 52 -1.91 -2.47 6.05
CA LEU A 52 -2.24 -1.87 4.75
C LEU A 52 -1.88 -2.81 3.59
N ARG A 53 -0.69 -3.42 3.62
CA ARG A 53 -0.22 -4.38 2.62
C ARG A 53 -1.19 -5.54 2.45
N GLU A 54 -1.59 -6.20 3.55
CA GLU A 54 -2.48 -7.36 3.46
C GLU A 54 -3.90 -6.97 3.03
N ALA A 55 -4.39 -5.80 3.45
CA ALA A 55 -5.67 -5.27 2.98
C ALA A 55 -5.67 -5.01 1.47
N LEU A 56 -4.58 -4.44 0.94
CA LEU A 56 -4.39 -4.23 -0.51
C LEU A 56 -4.25 -5.56 -1.26
N ARG A 57 -3.47 -6.51 -0.73
CA ARG A 57 -3.31 -7.85 -1.30
C ARG A 57 -4.66 -8.55 -1.45
N ALA A 58 -5.50 -8.53 -0.41
CA ALA A 58 -6.83 -9.11 -0.44
C ALA A 58 -7.71 -8.52 -1.55
N VAL A 59 -7.72 -7.18 -1.69
CA VAL A 59 -8.46 -6.50 -2.78
C VAL A 59 -7.92 -6.89 -4.15
N CYS A 60 -6.61 -6.94 -4.33
CA CYS A 60 -5.99 -7.38 -5.59
C CYS A 60 -6.36 -8.83 -5.95
N LEU A 61 -6.38 -9.74 -4.98
CA LEU A 61 -6.80 -11.14 -5.19
C LEU A 61 -8.26 -11.23 -5.61
N VAL A 62 -9.15 -10.49 -4.95
CA VAL A 62 -10.57 -10.42 -5.35
C VAL A 62 -10.73 -9.89 -6.78
N HIS A 63 -10.00 -8.83 -7.15
CA HIS A 63 -10.03 -8.32 -8.53
C HIS A 63 -9.47 -9.31 -9.57
N ALA A 64 -8.53 -10.16 -9.18
CA ALA A 64 -8.00 -11.22 -10.02
C ALA A 64 -8.92 -12.46 -10.10
N GLY A 65 -10.07 -12.44 -9.42
CA GLY A 65 -11.02 -13.56 -9.38
C GLY A 65 -10.65 -14.66 -8.39
N HIS A 66 -9.67 -14.43 -7.51
CA HIS A 66 -9.22 -15.39 -6.50
C HIS A 66 -10.00 -15.26 -5.18
N ARG A 67 -11.32 -15.22 -5.26
CA ARG A 67 -12.15 -15.13 -4.05
C ARG A 67 -12.13 -16.45 -3.28
N SER A 68 -11.75 -16.43 -2.02
CA SER A 68 -11.90 -17.55 -1.10
C SER A 68 -13.21 -17.41 -0.32
N ASP A 69 -13.83 -18.53 0.07
CA ASP A 69 -15.02 -18.52 0.93
C ASP A 69 -14.73 -17.93 2.33
N ASP A 70 -13.45 -17.87 2.71
CA ASP A 70 -12.91 -17.30 3.94
C ASP A 70 -12.30 -15.89 3.74
N ASP A 71 -12.53 -15.26 2.58
CA ASP A 71 -12.11 -13.87 2.37
C ASP A 71 -12.92 -12.98 3.32
N GLY A 72 -12.32 -12.70 4.47
CA GLY A 72 -12.79 -11.73 5.44
C GLY A 72 -13.16 -10.42 4.72
N PRO A 73 -14.09 -9.65 5.30
CA PRO A 73 -14.69 -8.55 4.57
C PRO A 73 -13.64 -7.50 4.19
N LEU A 74 -13.83 -6.82 3.04
CA LEU A 74 -12.96 -5.73 2.55
C LEU A 74 -12.92 -4.48 3.47
N PHE A 75 -13.58 -4.52 4.62
CA PHE A 75 -13.65 -3.46 5.62
C PHE A 75 -12.30 -2.95 6.16
N PRO A 76 -11.20 -3.74 6.22
CA PRO A 76 -9.92 -3.23 6.70
C PRO A 76 -9.37 -2.10 5.83
N LEU A 77 -9.45 -2.22 4.50
CA LEU A 77 -8.93 -1.17 3.61
C LEU A 77 -9.78 0.11 3.72
N ASP A 78 -11.10 -0.04 3.68
CA ASP A 78 -12.03 1.09 3.82
C ASP A 78 -11.78 1.87 5.12
N ARG A 79 -11.62 1.16 6.25
CA ARG A 79 -11.31 1.77 7.56
C ARG A 79 -9.97 2.52 7.55
N LEU A 80 -8.93 1.93 6.95
CA LEU A 80 -7.62 2.57 6.84
C LEU A 80 -7.69 3.86 6.00
N LEU A 81 -8.38 3.81 4.85
CA LEU A 81 -8.54 4.94 3.96
C LEU A 81 -9.39 6.06 4.58
N ALA A 82 -10.41 5.70 5.37
CA ALA A 82 -11.21 6.67 6.12
C ALA A 82 -10.36 7.46 7.16
N GLY A 83 -9.28 6.87 7.67
CA GLY A 83 -8.34 7.52 8.58
C GLY A 83 -7.22 8.32 7.90
N ALA A 84 -7.15 8.33 6.57
CA ALA A 84 -6.09 9.00 5.80
C ALA A 84 -6.66 10.06 4.84
N PRO A 85 -7.35 11.10 5.33
CA PRO A 85 -7.92 12.12 4.48
C PRO A 85 -6.84 12.89 3.70
N LEU A 86 -7.15 13.20 2.44
CA LEU A 86 -6.29 13.99 1.57
C LEU A 86 -6.89 15.38 1.34
N ARG A 87 -6.06 16.42 1.39
CA ARG A 87 -6.38 17.79 1.00
C ARG A 87 -5.83 18.06 -0.40
N VAL A 88 -6.63 18.72 -1.23
CA VAL A 88 -6.16 19.29 -2.50
C VAL A 88 -5.47 20.63 -2.23
N THR A 89 -4.25 20.77 -2.72
CA THR A 89 -3.50 22.03 -2.72
C THR A 89 -3.29 22.51 -4.15
N VAL A 90 -3.46 23.81 -4.40
CA VAL A 90 -3.23 24.43 -5.70
C VAL A 90 -2.08 25.42 -5.57
N ASP A 91 -1.08 25.33 -6.45
CA ASP A 91 0.07 26.23 -6.47
C ASP A 91 -0.22 27.52 -7.26
N ALA A 92 0.73 28.47 -7.21
CA ALA A 92 0.59 29.76 -7.89
C ALA A 92 0.56 29.66 -9.42
N ALA A 93 1.02 28.54 -10.00
CA ALA A 93 0.93 28.27 -11.43
C ALA A 93 -0.39 27.58 -11.84
N GLY A 94 -1.27 27.29 -10.86
CA GLY A 94 -2.54 26.59 -11.07
C GLY A 94 -2.42 25.07 -11.06
N GLY A 95 -1.25 24.50 -10.71
CA GLY A 95 -1.05 23.07 -10.54
C GLY A 95 -1.75 22.56 -9.29
N ALA A 96 -2.45 21.41 -9.40
CA ALA A 96 -3.14 20.78 -8.28
C ALA A 96 -2.42 19.49 -7.82
N ALA A 97 -2.30 19.31 -6.51
CA ALA A 97 -1.73 18.11 -5.90
C ALA A 97 -2.52 17.67 -4.67
N LEU A 98 -2.50 16.37 -4.37
CA LEU A 98 -3.04 15.81 -3.12
C LEU A 98 -1.94 15.78 -2.06
N ARG A 99 -2.29 16.17 -0.83
CA ARG A 99 -1.43 16.11 0.36
C ARG A 99 -2.17 15.43 1.50
N PRO A 100 -1.49 14.66 2.37
CA PRO A 100 -2.07 14.24 3.63
C PRO A 100 -2.60 15.43 4.42
N VAL A 101 -3.74 15.27 5.09
CA VAL A 101 -4.12 16.19 6.16
C VAL A 101 -3.26 15.85 7.37
N GLU A 102 -2.44 16.79 7.82
CA GLU A 102 -1.72 16.67 9.09
C GLU A 102 -2.70 16.92 10.24
N ASP A 103 -2.59 16.14 11.32
CA ASP A 103 -3.34 16.42 12.55
C ASP A 103 -2.91 17.80 13.11
N PRO A 104 -3.86 18.62 13.57
CA PRO A 104 -3.61 20.00 14.01
C PRO A 104 -2.76 20.12 15.28
#